data_AF-A0A6U3CEC9-F1
#
_entry.id   AF-A0A6U3CEC9-F1
#
_cell.length_a   1.000
_cell.length_b   1.000
_cell.length_c   1.000
_cell.angle_alpha   90.00
_cell.angle_beta   90.00
_cell.angle_gamma   90.00
#
_symmetry.space_group_name_H-M   'P 1'
#
loop_
_entity.id
_entity.type
_entity.pdbx_description
1 polymer ?
#
loop_
_entity_poly.entity_id
_entity_poly.type
_entity_poly.pdbx_seq_one_letter_code
_entity_poly.pdbx_strand_id
1 'polypeptide(L)'
;HGHDNYDQLVKIAKVLGTEELFHYLDTYDLELDPHFDGILGRHSKKPWQKFITPENQHLVSDEAIDYVSKLLRYDHQERLSAKEAMAHVYFAPVREAAARQVAGSAAAGP
;
A
#
# COMPACT_ATOMS: atom_id res chain seq x y z
N HIS A 1 -9.80 -13.50 -8.99
CA HIS A 1 -8.84 -14.22 -8.13
C HIS A 1 -7.51 -14.38 -8.86
N GLY A 2 -6.39 -14.24 -8.15
CA GLY A 2 -5.04 -14.55 -8.65
C GLY A 2 -4.88 -16.06 -8.74
N HIS A 3 -4.95 -16.66 -9.92
CA HIS A 3 -4.98 -18.12 -10.08
C HIS A 3 -3.60 -18.77 -9.86
N ASP A 4 -2.52 -18.04 -10.07
CA ASP A 4 -1.12 -18.43 -9.82
C ASP A 4 -0.25 -17.19 -9.55
N ASN A 5 1.05 -17.40 -9.30
CA ASN A 5 2.00 -16.30 -9.02
C ASN A 5 2.15 -15.33 -10.21
N TYR A 6 1.98 -15.80 -11.45
CA TYR A 6 2.06 -14.95 -12.64
C TYR A 6 0.87 -14.00 -12.73
N ASP A 7 -0.35 -14.53 -12.56
CA ASP A 7 -1.58 -13.75 -12.55
C ASP A 7 -1.65 -12.77 -11.36
N GLN A 8 -1.00 -13.09 -10.24
CA GLN A 8 -0.85 -12.14 -9.14
C GLN A 8 -0.08 -10.88 -9.56
N LEU A 9 1.09 -11.01 -10.20
CA LEU A 9 1.85 -9.84 -10.66
C LEU A 9 1.08 -9.06 -11.72
N VAL A 10 0.39 -9.74 -12.65
CA VAL A 10 -0.47 -9.09 -13.64
C VAL A 10 -1.58 -8.27 -12.97
N LYS A 11 -2.19 -8.78 -11.90
CA LYS A 11 -3.21 -8.05 -11.14
C LYS A 11 -2.65 -6.82 -10.42
N ILE A 12 -1.44 -6.91 -9.87
CA ILE A 12 -0.76 -5.77 -9.27
C ILE A 12 -0.47 -4.71 -10.35
N ALA A 13 0.08 -5.11 -11.50
CA ALA A 13 0.35 -4.23 -12.64
C ALA A 13 -0.90 -3.53 -13.19
N LYS A 14 -2.05 -4.20 -13.16
CA LYS A 14 -3.34 -3.59 -13.52
C LYS A 14 -3.79 -2.49 -12.57
N VAL A 15 -3.18 -2.34 -11.40
CA VAL A 15 -3.50 -1.30 -10.40
C VAL A 15 -2.38 -0.28 -10.31
N LEU A 16 -1.15 -0.71 -10.02
CA LEU A 16 0.00 0.17 -9.85
C LEU A 16 0.59 0.68 -11.17
N GLY A 17 0.23 0.04 -12.29
CA GLY A 17 0.74 0.37 -13.62
C GLY A 17 2.03 -0.38 -13.93
N THR A 18 2.33 -0.52 -15.21
CA THR A 18 3.52 -1.26 -15.69
C THR A 18 4.77 -0.39 -15.74
N GLU A 19 4.63 0.93 -15.81
CA GLU A 19 5.77 1.86 -15.87
C GLU A 19 6.63 1.81 -14.61
N GLU A 20 6.01 1.92 -13.42
CA GLU A 20 6.73 1.81 -12.14
C GLU A 20 7.32 0.41 -11.93
N LEU A 21 6.68 -0.64 -12.46
CA LEU A 21 7.22 -2.00 -12.45
C LEU A 21 8.51 -2.10 -13.28
N PHE A 22 8.51 -1.59 -14.51
CA PHE A 22 9.70 -1.65 -15.37
C PHE A 22 10.83 -0.78 -14.82
N HIS A 23 10.53 0.37 -14.23
CA HIS A 23 11.52 1.19 -13.53
C HIS A 23 12.15 0.44 -12.34
N TYR A 24 11.35 -0.30 -11.57
CA TYR A 24 11.85 -1.17 -10.51
C TYR A 24 12.77 -2.27 -11.06
N LEU A 25 12.37 -2.95 -12.13
CA LEU A 25 13.20 -4.00 -12.74
C LEU A 25 14.55 -3.46 -13.21
N ASP A 26 14.57 -2.30 -13.88
CA ASP A 26 15.78 -1.61 -14.35
C ASP A 26 16.68 -1.17 -13.18
N THR A 27 16.09 -0.60 -12.12
CA THR A 27 16.83 -0.11 -10.94
C THR A 27 17.63 -1.22 -10.23
N TYR A 28 17.12 -2.45 -10.25
CA TYR A 28 17.71 -3.58 -9.56
C TYR A 28 18.32 -4.64 -10.49
N ASP A 29 18.43 -4.35 -11.80
CA ASP A 29 18.94 -5.26 -12.83
C ASP A 29 18.25 -6.63 -12.80
N LEU A 30 16.92 -6.62 -12.77
CA LEU A 30 16.08 -7.81 -12.68
C LEU A 30 15.45 -8.14 -14.05
N GLU A 31 15.59 -9.39 -14.46
CA GLU A 31 14.89 -9.92 -15.64
C GLU A 31 13.55 -10.53 -15.24
N LEU A 32 12.50 -10.20 -16.00
CA LEU A 32 11.18 -10.78 -15.83
C LEU A 32 11.10 -12.11 -16.59
N ASP A 33 10.46 -13.12 -16.01
CA ASP A 33 10.30 -14.42 -16.66
C ASP A 33 9.60 -14.28 -18.03
N PRO A 34 10.09 -14.92 -19.11
CA PRO A 34 9.49 -14.83 -20.45
C PRO A 34 8.00 -15.19 -20.51
N HIS A 35 7.49 -15.95 -19.53
CA HIS A 35 6.05 -16.22 -19.41
C HIS A 35 5.20 -14.94 -19.33
N PHE A 36 5.78 -13.82 -18.86
CA PHE A 36 5.09 -12.54 -18.73
C PHE A 36 4.90 -11.78 -20.06
N ASP A 37 5.66 -12.10 -21.11
CA ASP A 37 5.66 -11.39 -22.40
C ASP A 37 4.27 -11.31 -23.04
N GLY A 38 3.45 -12.36 -22.85
CA GLY A 38 2.09 -12.43 -23.39
C GLY A 38 0.97 -11.99 -22.45
N ILE A 39 1.24 -11.80 -21.16
CA ILE A 39 0.18 -11.64 -20.13
C ILE A 39 0.24 -10.32 -19.36
N LEU A 40 1.40 -9.67 -19.25
CA LEU A 40 1.56 -8.46 -18.46
C LEU A 40 0.97 -7.23 -19.16
N GLY A 41 1.20 -7.10 -20.46
CA GLY A 41 0.71 -5.98 -21.28
C GLY A 41 1.23 -4.61 -20.81
N ARG A 42 0.52 -3.54 -21.18
CA ARG A 42 0.77 -2.16 -20.70
C ARG A 42 -0.43 -1.65 -19.92
N HIS A 43 -0.20 -1.14 -18.73
CA HIS A 43 -1.24 -0.63 -17.85
C HIS A 43 -0.84 0.73 -17.26
N SER A 44 -1.77 1.68 -17.30
CA SER A 44 -1.62 2.93 -16.55
C SER A 44 -1.96 2.73 -15.08
N LYS A 45 -1.28 3.48 -14.21
CA LYS A 45 -1.57 3.53 -12.78
C LYS A 45 -3.01 3.97 -12.55
N LYS A 46 -3.74 3.25 -11.71
CA LYS A 46 -5.11 3.59 -11.35
C LYS A 46 -5.12 4.47 -10.11
N PRO A 47 -5.85 5.60 -10.13
CA PRO A 47 -6.07 6.36 -8.91
C PRO A 47 -6.89 5.53 -7.91
N TRP A 48 -6.55 5.59 -6.62
CA TRP A 48 -7.23 4.83 -5.57
C TRP A 48 -8.74 5.13 -5.49
N GLN A 49 -9.13 6.35 -5.84
CA GLN A 49 -10.52 6.81 -5.91
C GLN A 49 -11.38 5.92 -6.81
N LYS A 50 -10.78 5.24 -7.80
CA LYS A 50 -11.50 4.30 -8.68
C LYS A 50 -12.03 3.05 -7.96
N PHE A 51 -11.52 2.74 -6.77
CA PHE A 51 -11.93 1.58 -5.97
C PHE A 51 -12.93 1.94 -4.86
N ILE A 52 -13.32 3.21 -4.76
CA ILE A 52 -14.33 3.65 -3.80
C ILE A 52 -15.70 3.27 -4.33
N THR A 53 -16.50 2.62 -3.48
CA THR A 53 -17.88 2.22 -3.75
C THR A 53 -18.79 2.72 -2.62
N PRO A 54 -20.12 2.81 -2.81
CA PRO A 54 -21.04 3.21 -1.75
C PRO A 54 -20.92 2.36 -0.48
N GLU A 55 -20.56 1.09 -0.63
CA GLU A 55 -20.41 0.15 0.47
C GLU A 55 -19.14 0.41 1.29
N ASN A 56 -18.06 0.90 0.69
CA ASN A 56 -16.77 1.09 1.37
C ASN A 56 -16.42 2.55 1.64
N GLN A 57 -17.11 3.52 1.06
CA GLN A 57 -16.76 4.95 1.14
C GLN A 57 -16.60 5.47 2.57
N HIS A 58 -17.35 4.91 3.52
CA HIS A 58 -17.31 5.31 4.93
C HIS A 58 -16.02 4.85 5.65
N LEU A 59 -15.25 3.95 5.04
CA LEU A 59 -13.95 3.48 5.54
C LEU A 59 -12.77 4.22 4.90
N VAL A 60 -13.04 5.06 3.88
CA VAL A 60 -12.01 5.70 3.07
C VAL A 60 -11.86 7.16 3.50
N SER A 61 -10.64 7.55 3.85
CA SER A 61 -10.23 8.94 4.02
C SER A 61 -8.99 9.23 3.18
N ASP A 62 -8.67 10.52 2.99
CA ASP A 62 -7.44 10.91 2.28
C ASP A 62 -6.19 10.39 3.01
N GLU A 63 -6.19 10.35 4.36
CA GLU A 63 -5.07 9.76 5.11
C GLU A 63 -4.97 8.25 4.92
N ALA A 64 -6.10 7.55 4.76
CA ALA A 64 -6.10 6.10 4.51
C ALA A 64 -5.52 5.79 3.12
N ILE A 65 -5.91 6.56 2.11
CA ILE A 65 -5.40 6.43 0.74
C ILE A 65 -3.89 6.74 0.72
N ASP A 66 -3.46 7.82 1.36
CA ASP A 66 -2.05 8.19 1.45
C ASP A 66 -1.22 7.09 2.13
N TYR A 67 -1.72 6.54 3.25
CA TYR A 67 -1.06 5.44 3.95
C TYR A 67 -0.88 4.20 3.06
N VAL A 68 -1.95 3.72 2.42
CA VAL A 68 -1.91 2.54 1.53
C VAL A 68 -1.01 2.80 0.32
N SER A 69 -1.01 4.03 -0.21
CA SER A 69 -0.13 4.43 -1.33
C SER A 69 1.36 4.34 -0.99
N LYS A 70 1.73 4.56 0.27
CA LYS A 70 3.12 4.46 0.74
C LYS A 70 3.54 3.05 1.13
N LEU A 71 2.59 2.12 1.23
CA LEU A 71 2.86 0.69 1.45
C LEU A 71 2.94 -0.10 0.14
N LEU A 72 2.01 0.17 -0.78
CA LEU A 72 1.89 -0.56 -2.04
C LEU A 72 2.78 0.06 -3.13
N ARG A 73 4.09 -0.16 -2.99
CA ARG A 73 5.14 0.24 -3.94
C ARG A 73 5.86 -0.97 -4.53
N TYR A 74 6.23 -0.87 -5.81
CA TYR A 74 7.11 -1.87 -6.43
C TYR A 74 8.46 -1.88 -5.74
N ASP A 75 9.11 -0.72 -5.71
CA ASP A 75 10.35 -0.54 -4.98
C ASP A 75 10.13 -0.79 -3.50
N HIS A 76 10.83 -1.80 -2.99
CA HIS A 76 10.73 -2.22 -1.61
C HIS A 76 11.40 -1.22 -0.66
N GLN A 77 12.35 -0.40 -1.12
CA GLN A 77 12.98 0.66 -0.33
C GLN A 77 12.06 1.88 -0.15
N GLU A 78 11.10 2.09 -1.05
CA GLU A 78 10.11 3.17 -0.92
C GLU A 78 8.97 2.86 0.06
N ARG A 79 8.84 1.60 0.49
CA ARG A 79 7.77 1.18 1.38
C ARG A 79 8.04 1.69 2.80
N LEU A 80 6.99 2.16 3.47
CA LEU A 80 7.12 2.50 4.89
C LEU A 80 7.59 1.30 5.69
N SER A 81 8.60 1.51 6.53
CA SER A 81 8.92 0.59 7.61
C SER A 81 7.77 0.53 8.62
N ALA A 82 7.74 -0.53 9.45
CA ALA A 82 6.74 -0.65 10.51
C ALA A 82 6.72 0.57 11.45
N LYS A 83 7.91 1.12 11.77
CA LYS A 83 8.03 2.29 12.65
C LYS A 83 7.44 3.54 12.01
N GLU A 84 7.71 3.77 10.72
CA GLU A 84 7.16 4.93 9.99
C GLU A 84 5.65 4.76 9.77
N ALA A 85 5.20 3.54 9.50
CA ALA A 85 3.79 3.21 9.36
C ALA A 85 2.99 3.52 10.63
N MET A 86 3.50 3.14 11.81
CA MET A 86 2.87 3.49 13.10
C MET A 86 2.85 5.00 13.38
N ALA A 87 3.83 5.73 12.85
CA ALA A 87 3.91 7.19 12.98
C ALA A 87 2.98 7.94 11.99
N HIS A 88 2.38 7.25 11.02
CA HIS A 88 1.54 7.87 10.00
C HIS A 88 0.34 8.62 10.59
N VAL A 89 -0.08 9.72 9.95
CA VAL A 89 -1.19 10.57 10.41
C VAL A 89 -2.52 9.82 10.50
N TYR A 90 -2.72 8.81 9.64
CA TYR A 90 -3.86 7.90 9.70
C TYR A 90 -4.08 7.26 11.09
N PHE A 91 -2.99 6.99 11.83
CA PHE A 91 -3.06 6.43 13.18
C PHE A 91 -3.05 7.47 14.30
N ALA A 92 -3.14 8.77 14.00
CA ALA A 92 -3.14 9.80 15.03
C ALA A 92 -4.24 9.60 16.10
N PRO A 93 -5.51 9.30 15.75
CA PRO A 93 -6.55 9.05 16.74
C PRO A 93 -6.23 7.85 17.65
N VAL A 94 -5.61 6.80 17.10
CA VAL A 94 -5.21 5.60 17.86
C VAL A 94 -4.08 5.91 18.82
N ARG A 95 -3.06 6.67 18.38
CA ARG A 95 -1.95 7.09 19.24
C ARG A 95 -2.41 7.99 20.37
N GLU A 96 -3.32 8.92 20.09
CA GLU A 96 -3.88 9.80 21.11
C GLU A 96 -4.69 9.02 22.14
N ALA A 97 -5.54 8.08 21.69
CA ALA A 97 -6.29 7.22 22.59
C ALA A 97 -5.37 6.37 23.48
N ALA A 98 -4.32 5.76 22.91
CA ALA A 98 -3.33 5.01 23.66
C ALA A 98 -2.59 5.89 24.68
N ALA A 99 -2.18 7.11 24.30
CA ALA A 99 -1.52 8.04 25.20
C ALA A 99 -2.42 8.46 26.38
N ARG A 100 -3.72 8.70 26.14
CA ARG A 100 -4.70 9.00 27.20
C ARG A 100 -4.89 7.83 28.16
N GLN A 101 -4.90 6.60 27.66
CA GLN A 101 -5.00 5.40 28.51
C GLN A 101 -3.78 5.24 29.42
N VAL A 102 -2.57 5.48 28.90
CA VAL A 102 -1.33 5.45 29.69
C VAL A 102 -1.30 6.55 30.74
N ALA A 103 -1.74 7.76 30.42
CA ALA A 103 -1.82 8.85 31.39
C ALA A 103 -2.87 8.56 32.49
N GLY A 104 -4.00 7.98 32.13
CA GLY A 104 -5.05 7.59 33.08
C GLY A 104 -4.63 6.45 34.02
N SER A 105 -3.85 5.48 33.54
CA SER A 105 -3.31 4.41 34.40
C SER A 105 -2.18 4.89 35.30
N ALA A 106 -1.34 5.83 34.85
CA ALA A 106 -0.31 6.45 35.67
C ALA A 106 -0.91 7.35 36.78
N ALA A 107 -2.03 8.01 36.52
CA ALA A 107 -2.77 8.79 37.52
C ALA A 107 -3.57 7.92 38.52
N ALA A 108 -3.72 6.63 38.25
CA ALA A 108 -4.50 5.67 39.06
C ALA A 108 -3.63 4.62 39.80
N GLY A 109 -2.30 4.75 39.78
CA GLY A 109 -1.37 3.95 40.60
C GLY A 109 -1.21 4.51 42.02
N PRO A 110 -0.90 3.66 43.01
CA PRO A 110 -1.44 3.65 44.38
C PRO A 110 -1.16 4.88 45.25
#